data_AF-A0A7C0YUA7-F1
#
_entry.id   AF-A0A7C0YUA7-F1
#
_cell.length_a   1.000
_cell.length_b   1.000
_cell.length_c   1.000
_cell.angle_alpha   90.00
_cell.angle_beta   90.00
_cell.angle_gamma   90.00
#
_symmetry.space_group_name_H-M   'P 1'
#
loop_
_entity.id
_entity.type
_entity.pdbx_description
1 polymer ?
#
loop_
_entity_poly.entity_id
_entity_poly.type
_entity_poly.pdbx_seq_one_letter_code
_entity_poly.pdbx_strand_id
1 'polypeptide(L)' 'MLILGIDPGSTRVGYGIIKKDGNEFSFVKSGLLKI' A
#
# COMPACT_ATOMS: atom_id res chain seq x y z
N MET A 1 3.07 -13.06 -2.96
CA MET A 1 2.78 -11.98 -3.94
C MET A 1 2.69 -10.65 -3.20
N LEU A 2 3.28 -9.57 -3.71
CA LEU A 2 3.11 -8.23 -3.13
C LEU A 2 2.02 -7.47 -3.87
N ILE A 3 1.16 -6.78 -3.12
CA ILE A 3 0.07 -5.96 -3.65
C ILE A 3 0.28 -4.54 -3.13
N LEU A 4 0.27 -3.57 -4.05
CA LEU A 4 0.39 -2.15 -3.76
C LEU A 4 -0.97 -1.48 -4.01
N GLY A 5 -1.55 -0.91 -2.96
CA GLY A 5 -2.67 0.02 -3.05
C GLY A 5 -2.14 1.45 -3.06
N ILE A 6 -2.67 2.27 -3.96
CA ILE A 6 -2.38 3.70 -4.06
C ILE A 6 -3.69 4.47 -3.91
N ASP A 7 -3.69 5.46 -3.02
CA ASP A 7 -4.77 6.44 -2.85
C ASP A 7 -4.27 7.81 -3.35
N PRO A 8 -4.54 8.16 -4.62
CA PRO A 8 -3.99 9.35 -5.25
C PRO A 8 -4.66 10.63 -4.74
N GLY A 9 -3.87 11.68 -4.54
CA GLY A 9 -4.33 13.02 -4.19
C GLY A 9 -3.36 14.09 -4.69
N SER A 10 -3.87 15.32 -4.85
CA SER A 10 -3.14 16.44 -5.44
C SER A 10 -2.00 16.98 -4.57
N THR A 11 -2.08 16.82 -3.25
CA THR A 11 -1.05 17.28 -2.30
C THR A 11 -0.39 16.12 -1.56
N ARG A 12 -1.08 14.99 -1.44
CA ARG A 12 -0.62 13.81 -0.70
C ARG A 12 -1.17 12.56 -1.38
N VAL A 13 -0.34 11.54 -1.50
CA VAL A 13 -0.72 10.23 -2.04
C VAL A 13 -0.53 9.19 -0.94
N GLY A 14 -1.60 8.49 -0.56
CA GLY A 14 -1.51 7.35 0.34
C GLY A 14 -0.98 6.12 -0.40
N TYR A 15 -0.18 5.30 0.27
CA TYR A 15 0.15 3.97 -0.23
C TYR A 15 0.09 2.92 0.87
N GLY A 16 -0.28 1.71 0.47
CA GLY A 16 -0.31 0.53 1.33
C GLY A 16 0.23 -0.68 0.58
N ILE A 17 1.11 -1.44 1.23
CA ILE A 17 1.70 -2.67 0.71
C ILE A 17 1.26 -3.80 1.62
N ILE A 18 0.67 -4.82 1.02
CA ILE A 18 0.35 -6.08 1.66
C ILE A 18 1.02 -7.23 0.92
N LYS A 19 1.38 -8.29 1.65
CA LYS A 19 1.87 -9.52 1.08
C LYS A 19 0.77 -10.56 1.17
N LYS A 20 0.46 -11.17 0.03
CA LYS A 20 -0.45 -12.32 -0.09
C LYS A 20 0.36 -13.60 -0.20
N ASP A 21 0.22 -14.49 0.76
CA ASP A 21 0.78 -15.84 0.77
C ASP A 21 -0.37 -16.85 0.81
N GLY A 22 -0.73 -17.41 -0.36
CA GLY A 22 -1.93 -18.25 -0.49
C GLY A 22 -3.22 -17.46 -0.19
N ASN A 23 -3.94 -17.87 0.86
CA ASN A 23 -5.16 -17.21 1.34
C ASN A 23 -4.90 -16.23 2.50
N GLU A 24 -3.66 -16.09 2.95
CA GLU A 24 -3.31 -15.17 4.02
C GLU A 24 -2.80 -13.84 3.47
N PHE A 25 -3.16 -12.77 4.17
CA PHE A 25 -2.68 -11.43 3.90
C PHE A 25 -1.91 -10.93 5.12
N SER A 26 -0.70 -10.44 4.90
CA SER A 26 0.13 -9.81 5.93
C SER A 26 0.42 -8.36 5.57
N PHE A 27 0.39 -7.50 6.58
CA PHE A 27 0.79 -6.12 6.45
C PHE A 27 2.30 -6.03 6.23
N VAL A 28 2.72 -5.23 5.24
CA VAL A 28 4.14 -4.98 4.98
C VAL A 28 4.49 -3.55 5.37
N LYS A 29 3.80 -2.57 4.78
CA LYS A 29 4.07 -1.15 5.01
C LYS A 29 2.91 -0.29 4.53
N SER A 30 2.71 0.86 5.14
CA SER A 30 1.87 1.93 4.58
C SER A 30 2.52 3.27 4.84
N GLY A 31 2.07 4.29 4.12
CA GLY A 31 2.55 5.65 4.32
C GLY A 31 1.85 6.67 3.44
N LEU A 32 2.32 7.91 3.57
CA LEU A 32 1.92 9.04 2.75
C LEU A 32 3.14 9.52 1.98
N LEU A 33 3.04 9.57 0.66
CA LEU A 33 3.92 10.38 -0.17
C LEU A 33 3.40 11.83 -0.14
N LYS A 34 4.29 12.77 0.19
CA LYS A 34 4.08 14.18 -0.13
C LYS A 34 4.68 14.43 -1.51
N ILE A 35 3.88 15.05 -2.38
CA ILE A 35 4.31 15.52 -3.71
C ILE A 35 4.58 17.02 -3.60
#